data_AF-A0A8X6F4R4-F1
#
_entry.id   AF-A0A8X6F4R4-F1
#
_cell.length_a   1.000
_cell.length_b   1.000
_cell.length_c   1.000
_cell.angle_alpha   90.00
_cell.angle_beta   90.00
_cell.angle_gamma   90.00
#
_symmetry.space_group_name_H-M   'P 1'
#
loop_
_entity.id
_entity.type
_entity.pdbx_description
1 polymer ?
#
loop_
_entity_poly.entity_id
_entity_poly.type
_entity_poly.pdbx_seq_one_letter_code
_entity_poly.pdbx_strand_id
1 'polypeptide(L)'
;MALQAESQPLQHPKIQNIIFLDGSPAFVNSYTKKYQSTGVQREIDLLFAFLMMLGVEKISFEFKKELMSLSSTAERIKCTALKLNNHYRNITLEDVQEAFDLFYRKAMIAIQFSPKRKLRNDVMLIKSEDSLFVSGNISESFDLEKDCDGYISVHTVKGSHKTFIEGEGAEEIARLLSDISFSEMLPDMHLSKT
;
A
#
# COMPACT_ATOMS: atom_id res chain seq x y z
N MET A 1 10.90 5.54 7.10
CA MET A 1 11.49 6.87 6.86
C MET A 1 11.14 7.87 7.96
N ALA A 2 9.86 8.18 8.23
CA ALA A 2 9.50 9.13 9.28
C ALA A 2 10.03 8.77 10.68
N LEU A 3 9.78 7.54 11.15
CA LEU A 3 10.33 7.05 12.42
C LEU A 3 11.86 7.09 12.48
N GLN A 4 12.53 6.90 11.34
CA GLN A 4 14.00 6.98 11.28
C GLN A 4 14.44 8.43 11.45
N ALA A 5 13.78 9.38 10.78
CA ALA A 5 14.04 10.81 10.92
C ALA A 5 13.80 11.29 12.37
N GLU A 6 12.70 10.88 13.02
CA GLU A 6 12.45 11.16 14.44
C GLU A 6 13.54 10.58 15.35
N SER A 7 14.05 9.37 15.04
CA SER A 7 15.07 8.70 15.84
C SER A 7 16.48 9.25 15.65
N GLN A 8 16.74 9.93 14.53
CA GLN A 8 18.06 10.42 14.12
C GLN A 8 17.96 11.86 13.57
N PRO A 9 17.50 12.83 14.38
CA PRO A 9 17.14 14.17 13.89
C PRO A 9 18.33 14.99 13.35
N LEU A 10 19.56 14.60 13.67
CA LEU A 10 20.78 15.23 13.15
C LEU A 10 21.22 14.68 11.78
N GLN A 11 20.66 13.54 11.34
CA GLN A 11 21.06 12.84 10.11
C GLN A 11 19.99 12.91 9.02
N HIS A 12 18.77 13.36 9.34
CA HIS A 12 17.65 13.39 8.41
C HIS A 12 16.91 14.73 8.51
N PRO A 13 16.32 15.21 7.40
CA PRO A 13 15.43 16.37 7.44
C PRO A 13 14.27 16.18 8.42
N LYS A 14 13.85 17.26 9.06
CA LYS A 14 12.64 17.27 9.89
C LYS A 14 11.43 16.96 8.99
N ILE A 15 10.65 15.96 9.38
CA ILE A 15 9.38 15.65 8.74
C ILE A 15 8.34 16.64 9.26
N GLN A 16 7.76 17.41 8.35
CA GLN A 16 6.67 18.34 8.64
C GLN A 16 5.34 17.58 8.60
N ASN A 17 5.01 17.06 7.42
CA ASN A 17 3.71 16.47 7.15
C ASN A 17 3.84 15.00 6.74
N ILE A 18 2.95 14.15 7.28
CA ILE A 18 2.82 12.74 6.91
C ILE A 18 1.38 12.52 6.47
N ILE A 19 1.21 12.29 5.16
CA ILE A 19 -0.08 12.01 4.56
C ILE A 19 -0.11 10.56 4.09
N PHE A 20 -1.12 9.83 4.56
CA PHE A 20 -1.48 8.50 4.10
C PHE A 20 -2.58 8.62 3.06
N LEU A 21 -2.34 8.10 1.86
CA LEU A 21 -3.32 8.03 0.78
C LEU A 21 -3.87 6.60 0.73
N ASP A 22 -5.11 6.45 1.19
CA ASP A 22 -5.92 5.24 1.22
C ASP A 22 -5.16 3.97 1.65
N GLY A 23 -4.36 4.09 2.72
CA GLY A 23 -3.59 2.99 3.25
C GLY A 23 -2.92 3.28 4.59
N SER A 24 -2.50 2.22 5.26
CA SER A 24 -1.76 2.21 6.51
C SER A 24 -0.98 0.90 6.65
N PRO A 25 -0.06 0.76 7.63
CA PRO A 25 0.57 -0.52 7.92
C PRO A 25 -0.43 -1.66 8.15
N ALA A 26 -1.48 -1.42 8.93
CA ALA A 26 -2.53 -2.39 9.19
C ALA A 26 -3.36 -2.71 7.95
N PHE A 27 -3.68 -1.69 7.14
CA PHE A 27 -4.40 -1.85 5.88
C PHE A 27 -3.63 -2.78 4.94
N VAL A 28 -2.35 -2.50 4.66
CA VAL A 28 -1.52 -3.36 3.80
C VAL A 28 -1.40 -4.77 4.37
N ASN A 29 -1.19 -4.90 5.68
CA ASN A 29 -1.13 -6.19 6.36
C ASN A 29 -2.41 -7.00 6.19
N SER A 30 -3.59 -6.38 6.16
CA SER A 30 -4.86 -7.09 5.96
C SER A 30 -4.94 -7.79 4.59
N TYR A 31 -4.37 -7.18 3.54
CA TYR A 31 -4.32 -7.78 2.20
C TYR A 31 -3.24 -8.85 2.06
N THR A 32 -2.12 -8.70 2.79
CA THR A 32 -0.94 -9.56 2.61
C THR A 32 -0.89 -10.75 3.57
N LYS A 33 -1.59 -10.70 4.71
CA LYS A 33 -1.65 -11.81 5.70
C LYS A 33 -2.06 -13.15 5.09
N LYS A 34 -2.90 -13.16 4.06
CA LYS A 34 -3.29 -14.39 3.35
C LYS A 34 -2.15 -15.11 2.63
N TYR A 35 -1.00 -14.46 2.43
CA TYR A 35 0.20 -15.00 1.80
C TYR A 35 1.28 -15.47 2.82
N GLN A 36 0.88 -15.72 4.07
CA GLN A 36 1.78 -16.20 5.13
C GLN A 36 2.22 -17.67 5.00
N SER A 37 1.71 -18.41 4.01
CA SER A 37 2.19 -19.76 3.65
C SER A 37 3.72 -19.77 3.46
N THR A 38 4.38 -20.93 3.45
CA THR A 38 5.85 -21.01 3.31
C THR A 38 6.26 -21.80 2.07
N GLY A 39 7.53 -21.69 1.67
CA GLY A 39 8.11 -22.45 0.56
C GLY A 39 7.37 -22.23 -0.77
N VAL A 40 7.17 -23.33 -1.50
CA VAL A 40 6.54 -23.35 -2.83
C VAL A 40 5.11 -22.80 -2.82
N GLN A 41 4.34 -23.07 -1.76
CA GLN A 41 2.95 -22.61 -1.69
C GLN A 41 2.86 -21.08 -1.69
N ARG A 42 3.74 -20.40 -0.94
CA ARG A 42 3.83 -18.93 -0.92
C ARG A 42 4.15 -18.37 -2.28
N GLU A 43 5.16 -18.94 -2.93
CA GLU A 43 5.59 -18.48 -4.25
C GLU A 43 4.43 -18.53 -5.24
N ILE A 44 3.67 -19.62 -5.23
CA ILE A 44 2.50 -19.79 -6.10
C ILE A 44 1.39 -18.82 -5.73
N ASP A 45 1.07 -18.65 -4.45
CA ASP A 45 0.03 -17.71 -4.03
C ASP A 45 0.41 -16.26 -4.41
N LEU A 46 1.71 -15.91 -4.37
CA LEU A 46 2.22 -14.61 -4.82
C LEU A 46 2.25 -14.47 -6.35
N LEU A 47 2.57 -15.52 -7.11
CA LEU A 47 2.44 -15.50 -8.57
C LEU A 47 0.99 -15.26 -8.99
N PHE A 48 0.04 -15.89 -8.29
CA PHE A 48 -1.39 -15.63 -8.48
C PHE A 48 -1.76 -14.18 -8.14
N ALA A 49 -1.27 -13.66 -7.02
CA ALA A 49 -1.49 -12.28 -6.62
C ALA A 49 -0.94 -11.28 -7.65
N PHE A 50 0.26 -11.56 -8.17
CA PHE A 50 0.93 -10.78 -9.21
C PHE A 50 0.11 -10.76 -10.50
N LEU A 51 -0.36 -11.91 -10.97
CA LEU A 51 -1.24 -12.02 -12.14
C LEU A 51 -2.56 -11.24 -11.96
N MET A 52 -3.22 -11.39 -10.81
CA MET A 52 -4.46 -10.65 -10.52
C MET A 52 -4.24 -9.14 -10.44
N MET A 53 -3.12 -8.70 -9.86
CA MET A 53 -2.75 -7.28 -9.80
C MET A 53 -2.56 -6.68 -11.19
N LEU A 54 -2.03 -7.46 -12.13
CA LEU A 54 -1.89 -7.05 -13.52
C LEU A 54 -3.21 -7.05 -14.30
N GLY A 55 -4.31 -7.59 -13.73
CA GLY A 55 -5.61 -7.66 -14.41
C GLY A 55 -5.88 -8.98 -15.12
N VAL A 56 -5.07 -10.02 -14.86
CA VAL A 56 -5.36 -11.38 -15.32
C VAL A 56 -6.44 -11.98 -14.43
N GLU A 57 -7.69 -11.84 -14.88
CA GLU A 57 -8.85 -12.42 -14.22
C GLU A 57 -8.97 -13.93 -14.48
N LYS A 58 -9.65 -14.65 -13.58
CA LYS A 58 -10.03 -16.07 -13.73
C LYS A 58 -8.83 -17.02 -13.94
N ILE A 59 -7.82 -16.93 -13.06
CA ILE A 59 -6.74 -17.91 -13.02
C ILE A 59 -7.31 -19.27 -12.59
N SER A 60 -7.20 -20.29 -13.44
CA SER A 60 -7.85 -21.57 -13.23
C SER A 60 -7.15 -22.44 -12.17
N PHE A 61 -7.89 -23.40 -11.61
CA PHE A 61 -7.34 -24.37 -10.67
C PHE A 61 -6.29 -25.29 -11.33
N GLU A 62 -6.47 -25.58 -12.62
CA GLU A 62 -5.54 -26.36 -13.43
C GLU A 62 -4.19 -25.64 -13.55
N PHE A 63 -4.20 -24.32 -13.73
CA PHE A 63 -2.97 -23.53 -13.75
C PHE A 63 -2.26 -23.56 -12.40
N LYS A 64 -3.01 -23.55 -11.28
CA LYS A 64 -2.40 -23.73 -9.95
C LYS A 64 -1.70 -25.09 -9.84
N LYS A 65 -2.35 -26.16 -10.31
CA LYS A 65 -1.78 -27.51 -10.34
C LYS A 65 -0.54 -27.61 -11.23
N GLU A 66 -0.57 -26.94 -12.38
CA GLU A 66 0.59 -26.85 -13.28
C GLU A 66 1.77 -26.23 -12.55
N LEU A 67 1.62 -25.04 -11.94
CA LEU A 67 2.69 -24.41 -11.17
C LEU A 67 3.21 -25.27 -10.01
N MET A 68 2.32 -26.00 -9.32
CA MET A 68 2.70 -26.91 -8.23
C MET A 68 3.57 -28.08 -8.73
N SER A 69 3.38 -28.52 -9.97
CA SER A 69 4.13 -29.65 -10.55
C SER A 69 5.54 -29.27 -11.02
N LEU A 70 5.81 -27.96 -11.21
CA LEU A 70 7.10 -27.47 -11.65
C LEU A 70 8.15 -27.52 -10.54
N SER A 71 9.37 -27.87 -10.90
CA SER A 71 10.44 -28.19 -9.96
C SER A 71 11.16 -26.95 -9.41
N SER A 72 11.13 -25.84 -10.16
CA SER A 72 11.88 -24.62 -9.84
C SER A 72 11.06 -23.34 -9.98
N THR A 73 11.48 -22.31 -9.26
CA THR A 73 10.93 -20.95 -9.38
C THR A 73 11.07 -20.40 -10.80
N ALA A 74 12.19 -20.66 -11.47
CA ALA A 74 12.43 -20.22 -12.84
C ALA A 74 11.41 -20.82 -13.83
N GLU A 75 11.08 -22.11 -13.68
CA GLU A 75 10.03 -22.75 -14.48
C GLU A 75 8.64 -22.15 -14.20
N ARG A 76 8.30 -21.86 -12.94
CA ARG A 76 7.02 -21.24 -12.58
C ARG A 76 6.88 -19.82 -13.10
N ILE A 77 7.96 -19.04 -13.06
CA ILE A 77 8.01 -17.70 -13.66
C ILE A 77 7.84 -17.80 -15.17
N LYS A 78 8.54 -18.74 -15.83
CA LYS A 78 8.39 -18.97 -17.28
C LYS A 78 6.96 -19.34 -17.68
N CYS A 79 6.33 -20.27 -16.94
CA CYS A 79 4.93 -20.64 -17.14
C CYS A 79 3.99 -19.42 -16.95
N THR A 80 4.23 -18.61 -15.92
CA THR A 80 3.51 -17.36 -15.67
C THR A 80 3.70 -16.34 -16.80
N ALA A 81 4.90 -16.19 -17.34
CA ALA A 81 5.18 -15.29 -18.46
C ALA A 81 4.44 -15.71 -19.74
N LEU A 82 4.39 -17.02 -20.03
CA LEU A 82 3.59 -17.56 -21.13
C LEU A 82 2.09 -17.27 -20.92
N LYS A 83 1.60 -17.39 -19.67
CA LYS A 83 0.22 -17.03 -19.34
C LYS A 83 -0.04 -15.55 -19.61
N LEU A 84 0.84 -14.65 -19.17
CA LEU A 84 0.72 -13.20 -19.38
C LEU A 84 0.74 -12.80 -20.85
N ASN A 85 1.56 -13.46 -21.67
CA ASN A 85 1.63 -13.17 -23.10
C ASN A 85 0.32 -13.47 -23.86
N ASN A 86 -0.57 -14.27 -23.30
CA ASN A 86 -1.92 -14.46 -23.85
C ASN A 86 -2.86 -13.26 -23.55
N HIS A 87 -2.53 -12.45 -22.55
CA HIS A 87 -3.30 -11.27 -22.13
C HIS A 87 -2.71 -9.96 -22.65
N TYR A 88 -1.38 -9.85 -22.67
CA TYR A 88 -0.65 -8.65 -23.07
C TYR A 88 0.37 -9.01 -24.14
N ARG A 89 0.46 -8.21 -25.21
CA ARG A 89 1.48 -8.41 -26.24
C ARG A 89 2.82 -7.84 -25.76
N ASN A 90 3.92 -8.47 -26.18
CA ASN A 90 5.30 -8.00 -26.01
C ASN A 90 5.80 -7.96 -24.54
N ILE A 91 5.30 -8.83 -23.66
CA ILE A 91 5.90 -9.02 -22.34
C ILE A 91 7.01 -10.07 -22.45
N THR A 92 8.25 -9.71 -22.13
CA THR A 92 9.37 -10.66 -22.16
C THR A 92 9.41 -11.51 -20.89
N LEU A 93 10.16 -12.62 -20.93
CA LEU A 93 10.38 -13.44 -19.73
C LEU A 93 11.15 -12.64 -18.68
N GLU A 94 12.10 -11.83 -19.13
CA GLU A 94 12.95 -10.98 -18.32
C GLU A 94 12.11 -9.93 -17.56
N ASP A 95 11.16 -9.27 -18.23
CA ASP A 95 10.24 -8.32 -17.59
C ASP A 95 9.45 -8.97 -16.46
N VAL A 96 8.93 -10.18 -16.70
CA VAL A 96 8.13 -10.92 -15.70
C VAL A 96 9.01 -11.36 -14.54
N GLN A 97 10.22 -11.82 -14.82
CA GLN A 97 11.16 -12.24 -13.78
C GLN A 97 11.56 -11.08 -12.87
N GLU A 98 11.90 -9.92 -13.45
CA GLU A 98 12.28 -8.73 -12.68
C GLU A 98 11.09 -8.17 -11.89
N ALA A 99 9.95 -8.00 -12.53
CA ALA A 99 8.74 -7.49 -11.88
C ALA A 99 8.28 -8.41 -10.75
N PHE A 100 8.35 -9.73 -10.94
CA PHE A 100 7.98 -10.69 -9.91
C PHE A 100 8.98 -10.72 -8.75
N ASP A 101 10.29 -10.64 -8.98
CA ASP A 101 11.27 -10.55 -7.88
C ASP A 101 11.02 -9.32 -7.01
N LEU A 102 10.79 -8.16 -7.63
CA LEU A 102 10.44 -6.92 -6.91
C LEU A 102 9.11 -7.06 -6.17
N PHE A 103 8.09 -7.63 -6.81
CA PHE A 103 6.79 -7.88 -6.19
C PHE A 103 6.92 -8.80 -4.97
N TYR A 104 7.62 -9.92 -5.11
CA TYR A 104 7.84 -10.88 -4.05
C TYR A 104 8.53 -10.22 -2.84
N ARG A 105 9.61 -9.47 -3.08
CA ARG A 105 10.34 -8.76 -2.02
C ARG A 105 9.45 -7.73 -1.32
N LYS A 106 8.69 -6.93 -2.08
CA LYS A 106 7.73 -5.96 -1.52
C LYS A 106 6.66 -6.66 -0.67
N ALA A 107 6.12 -7.78 -1.13
CA ALA A 107 5.17 -8.57 -0.38
C ALA A 107 5.79 -9.11 0.92
N MET A 108 7.03 -9.59 0.90
CA MET A 108 7.72 -10.08 2.11
C MET A 108 7.97 -8.98 3.13
N ILE A 109 8.40 -7.80 2.66
CA ILE A 109 8.55 -6.63 3.51
C ILE A 109 7.19 -6.30 4.14
N ALA A 110 6.13 -6.23 3.36
CA ALA A 110 4.79 -5.92 3.85
C ALA A 110 4.30 -6.91 4.92
N ILE A 111 4.41 -8.22 4.66
CA ILE A 111 3.96 -9.28 5.60
C ILE A 111 4.71 -9.21 6.94
N GLN A 112 5.99 -8.85 6.91
CA GLN A 112 6.84 -8.80 8.09
C GLN A 112 6.87 -7.42 8.76
N PHE A 113 6.30 -6.40 8.10
CA PHE A 113 6.38 -5.03 8.57
C PHE A 113 5.51 -4.83 9.80
N SER A 114 6.17 -4.39 10.87
CA SER A 114 5.54 -3.92 12.09
C SER A 114 6.35 -2.72 12.61
N PRO A 115 5.72 -1.55 12.83
CA PRO A 115 6.39 -0.41 13.43
C PRO A 115 6.98 -0.78 14.80
N LYS A 116 8.28 -0.52 14.99
CA LYS A 116 8.97 -0.80 16.27
C LYS A 116 8.72 0.27 17.33
N ARG A 117 8.23 1.43 16.91
CA ARG A 117 7.95 2.61 17.72
C ARG A 117 6.73 3.30 17.12
N LYS A 118 6.01 4.00 17.96
CA LYS A 118 4.94 4.88 17.51
C LYS A 118 5.50 6.18 16.96
N LEU A 119 4.87 6.67 15.91
CA LEU A 119 5.14 7.94 15.28
C LEU A 119 4.54 9.07 16.12
N ARG A 120 5.30 10.12 16.41
CA ARG A 120 4.84 11.23 17.27
C ARG A 120 4.25 12.39 16.47
N ASN A 121 4.66 12.53 15.21
CA ASN A 121 4.06 13.49 14.29
C ASN A 121 2.54 13.29 14.15
N ASP A 122 1.83 14.41 14.00
CA ASP A 122 0.46 14.41 13.51
C ASP A 122 0.42 13.83 12.08
N VAL A 123 -0.66 13.14 11.76
CA VAL A 123 -0.84 12.48 10.47
C VAL A 123 -2.19 12.82 9.86
N MET A 124 -2.23 12.85 8.54
CA MET A 124 -3.46 12.94 7.78
C MET A 124 -3.68 11.63 7.02
N LEU A 125 -4.84 11.02 7.19
CA LEU A 125 -5.32 9.93 6.36
C LEU A 125 -6.37 10.46 5.41
N ILE A 126 -6.13 10.37 4.10
CA ILE A 126 -7.11 10.62 3.05
C ILE A 126 -7.48 9.26 2.47
N LYS A 127 -8.68 8.77 2.78
CA LYS A 127 -9.17 7.46 2.33
C LYS A 127 -10.20 7.60 1.21
N SER A 128 -10.33 6.55 0.40
CA SER A 128 -11.38 6.47 -0.61
C SER A 128 -12.73 6.11 0.03
N GLU A 129 -13.84 6.50 -0.59
CA GLU A 129 -15.18 6.16 -0.11
C GLU A 129 -15.41 4.63 -0.06
N ASP A 130 -14.94 3.91 -1.08
CA ASP A 130 -15.10 2.45 -1.18
C ASP A 130 -14.25 1.66 -0.15
N SER A 131 -13.20 2.29 0.41
CA SER A 131 -12.32 1.63 1.38
C SER A 131 -13.05 1.17 2.65
N LEU A 132 -14.21 1.77 2.95
CA LEU A 132 -15.09 1.40 4.07
C LEU A 132 -15.56 -0.05 4.00
N PHE A 133 -15.61 -0.65 2.80
CA PHE A 133 -16.13 -2.00 2.60
C PHE A 133 -15.08 -3.11 2.72
N VAL A 134 -13.78 -2.79 2.72
CA VAL A 134 -12.75 -3.83 2.55
C VAL A 134 -12.21 -4.42 3.86
N SER A 135 -12.59 -3.90 5.02
CA SER A 135 -12.07 -4.44 6.28
C SER A 135 -13.01 -4.28 7.46
N GLY A 136 -13.88 -5.27 7.68
CA GLY A 136 -14.72 -5.35 8.88
C GLY A 136 -13.97 -5.48 10.22
N ASN A 137 -12.64 -5.31 10.25
CA ASN A 137 -11.78 -5.45 11.42
C ASN A 137 -10.71 -4.34 11.54
N ILE A 138 -10.76 -3.29 10.73
CA ILE A 138 -9.83 -2.14 10.85
C ILE A 138 -10.66 -0.90 11.22
N SER A 139 -10.12 -0.05 12.09
CA SER A 139 -10.77 1.19 12.50
C SER A 139 -10.91 2.21 11.36
N GLU A 140 -11.68 3.28 11.62
CA GLU A 140 -11.90 4.37 10.66
C GLU A 140 -10.61 5.06 10.21
N SER A 141 -9.62 5.12 11.11
CA SER A 141 -8.26 5.66 10.92
C SER A 141 -7.28 4.61 10.38
N PHE A 142 -7.77 3.50 9.84
CA PHE A 142 -6.95 2.38 9.38
C PHE A 142 -5.97 1.84 10.43
N ASP A 143 -6.40 1.75 11.69
CA ASP A 143 -5.62 1.35 12.86
C ASP A 143 -4.37 2.21 13.14
N LEU A 144 -4.26 3.40 12.54
CA LEU A 144 -3.12 4.30 12.76
C LEU A 144 -2.96 4.70 14.24
N GLU A 145 -4.02 4.69 15.04
CA GLU A 145 -3.98 4.93 16.49
C GLU A 145 -3.13 3.91 17.26
N LYS A 146 -2.86 2.74 16.66
CA LYS A 146 -1.95 1.73 17.23
C LYS A 146 -0.48 2.08 16.97
N ASP A 147 -0.21 2.80 15.89
CA ASP A 147 1.13 3.09 15.37
C ASP A 147 1.53 4.57 15.50
N CYS A 148 0.60 5.46 15.87
CA CYS A 148 0.81 6.90 15.99
C CYS A 148 0.33 7.40 17.38
N ASP A 149 1.10 8.31 17.98
CA ASP A 149 0.72 9.05 19.19
C ASP A 149 0.30 10.50 18.88
N GLY A 150 0.64 11.01 17.68
CA GLY A 150 0.19 12.33 17.21
C GLY A 150 -1.31 12.35 16.87
N TYR A 151 -1.84 13.55 16.62
CA TYR A 151 -3.22 13.72 16.17
C TYR A 151 -3.42 13.09 14.79
N ILE A 152 -4.54 12.37 14.62
CA ILE A 152 -4.90 11.70 13.36
C ILE A 152 -6.12 12.41 12.78
N SER A 153 -5.91 13.11 11.67
CA SER A 153 -7.01 13.67 10.86
C SER A 153 -7.41 12.67 9.78
N VAL A 154 -8.71 12.45 9.58
CA VAL A 154 -9.24 11.50 8.58
C VAL A 154 -10.19 12.23 7.63
N HIS A 155 -9.93 12.11 6.34
CA HIS A 155 -10.73 12.68 5.26
C HIS A 155 -11.16 11.56 4.31
N THR A 156 -12.41 11.60 3.84
CA THR A 156 -12.93 10.63 2.86
C THR A 156 -13.16 11.33 1.55
N VAL A 157 -12.58 10.83 0.47
CA VAL A 157 -12.70 11.36 -0.89
C VAL A 157 -13.45 10.35 -1.76
N LYS A 158 -14.33 10.85 -2.61
CA LYS A 158 -15.19 10.02 -3.47
C LYS A 158 -14.37 9.15 -4.42
N GLY A 159 -14.85 7.92 -4.62
CA GLY A 159 -14.27 6.96 -5.58
C GLY A 159 -13.69 5.72 -4.91
N SER A 160 -13.06 4.90 -5.74
CA SER A 160 -12.40 3.66 -5.33
C SER A 160 -10.95 3.91 -4.90
N HIS A 161 -10.32 2.88 -4.32
CA HIS A 161 -8.87 2.85 -4.05
C HIS A 161 -8.00 3.26 -5.26
N LYS A 162 -8.49 3.04 -6.49
CA LYS A 162 -7.78 3.42 -7.72
C LYS A 162 -8.14 4.82 -8.21
N THR A 163 -9.38 5.26 -8.02
CA THR A 163 -9.94 6.43 -8.72
C THR A 163 -10.10 7.67 -7.84
N PHE A 164 -9.94 7.56 -6.51
CA PHE A 164 -10.06 8.72 -5.60
C PHE A 164 -8.96 9.78 -5.80
N ILE A 165 -7.87 9.41 -6.49
CA ILE A 165 -6.75 10.30 -6.88
C ILE A 165 -6.90 10.83 -8.31
N GLU A 166 -8.06 10.68 -8.93
CA GLU A 166 -8.36 11.12 -10.30
C GLU A 166 -9.50 12.15 -10.30
N GLY A 167 -9.55 12.99 -11.33
CA GLY A 167 -10.63 13.96 -11.53
C GLY A 167 -10.94 14.82 -10.30
N GLU A 168 -12.21 14.90 -9.93
CA GLU A 168 -12.69 15.66 -8.76
C GLU A 168 -12.02 15.24 -7.44
N GLY A 169 -11.69 13.95 -7.30
CA GLY A 169 -10.99 13.44 -6.11
C GLY A 169 -9.57 13.98 -5.99
N ALA A 170 -8.85 14.07 -7.11
CA ALA A 170 -7.53 14.70 -7.16
C ALA A 170 -7.59 16.19 -6.77
N GLU A 171 -8.62 16.92 -7.23
CA GLU A 171 -8.83 18.33 -6.91
C GLU A 171 -9.16 18.54 -5.42
N GLU A 172 -9.92 17.63 -4.81
CA GLU A 172 -10.19 17.64 -3.38
C GLU A 172 -8.93 17.37 -2.55
N ILE A 173 -8.15 16.34 -2.91
CA ILE A 173 -6.87 16.03 -2.26
C ILE A 173 -5.92 17.23 -2.37
N ALA A 174 -5.81 17.85 -3.54
CA ALA A 174 -4.97 19.02 -3.73
C ALA A 174 -5.35 20.19 -2.81
N ARG A 175 -6.66 20.42 -2.59
CA ARG A 175 -7.16 21.43 -1.63
C ARG A 175 -6.76 21.07 -0.19
N LEU A 176 -6.99 19.83 0.24
CA LEU A 176 -6.60 19.35 1.57
C LEU A 176 -5.10 19.53 1.82
N LEU A 177 -4.25 19.16 0.86
CA LEU A 177 -2.80 19.31 0.97
C LEU A 177 -2.35 20.78 1.02
N SER A 178 -3.06 21.65 0.32
CA SER A 178 -2.78 23.09 0.34
C SER A 178 -3.11 23.69 1.71
N ASP A 179 -4.24 23.31 2.31
CA ASP A 179 -4.69 23.83 3.61
C ASP A 179 -3.72 23.48 4.76
N ILE A 180 -3.10 22.29 4.72
CA ILE A 180 -2.05 21.89 5.67
C ILE A 180 -0.90 22.90 5.62
N SER A 181 -0.45 23.24 4.41
CA SER A 181 0.68 24.13 4.18
C SER A 181 0.41 25.56 4.66
N PHE A 182 -0.85 26.02 4.64
CA PHE A 182 -1.23 27.34 5.14
C PHE A 182 -1.39 27.40 6.66
N SER A 183 -1.81 26.30 7.30
CA SER A 183 -1.95 26.24 8.77
C SER A 183 -0.60 26.42 9.49
N GLU A 184 0.51 25.99 8.87
CA GLU A 184 1.87 26.16 9.39
C GLU A 184 2.43 27.58 9.16
N MET A 185 1.82 28.39 8.28
CA MET A 185 2.23 29.77 8.00
C MET A 185 1.56 30.82 8.91
N LEU A 186 0.54 30.44 9.69
CA LEU A 186 -0.15 31.33 10.63
C LEU A 186 -0.08 30.78 12.07
N PRO A 187 1.07 30.77 12.75
CA PRO A 187 1.14 30.33 14.15
C PRO A 187 0.44 31.27 15.13
N ASP A 188 0.24 32.55 14.79
CA ASP A 188 -0.22 33.57 15.74
C ASP A 188 -1.31 34.48 15.17
N MET A 189 -2.55 34.02 15.23
CA MET A 189 -3.69 34.93 15.40
C MET A 189 -4.43 34.57 16.67
N HIS A 190 -3.80 34.90 17.81
CA HIS A 190 -4.55 35.13 19.04
C HIS A 190 -5.55 36.26 18.77
N LEU A 191 -6.81 35.88 18.52
CA LEU A 191 -7.94 36.78 18.67
C LEU A 191 -7.99 37.22 20.14
N SER A 192 -7.37 38.35 20.46
CA SER A 192 -7.72 39.08 21.66
C SER A 192 -9.16 39.56 21.48
N LYS A 193 -10.08 38.86 22.14
CA LYS A 193 -11.40 39.42 22.40
C LYS A 193 -11.18 40.64 23.30
N THR A 194 -11.42 41.83 22.74
CA THR A 194 -11.73 43.03 23.52
C THR A 194 -13.24 43.14 23.63
#